data_AF-A0A7X3LVJ2-F1
#
_entry.id   AF-A0A7X3LVJ2-F1
#
_cell.length_a   1.000
_cell.length_b   1.000
_cell.length_c   1.000
_cell.angle_alpha   90.00
_cell.angle_beta   90.00
_cell.angle_gamma   90.00
#
_symmetry.space_group_name_H-M   'P 1'
#
loop_
_entity.id
_entity.type
_entity.pdbx_description
1 polymer ?
#
loop_
_entity_poly.entity_id
_entity_poly.type
_entity_poly.pdbx_seq_one_letter_code
_entity_poly.pdbx_strand_id
1 'polypeptide(L)'
;MSEALSVNNNDIVEAVAAKDQSTRKTHFTIGDLAKEFGVTLRTLRFYEDKGLINPKREGLNRIYTRRDRARLKLVLMGKSVGFSLAEIRDMLDLYDLRDGQVTQLKVALSKFNEQIDVLKKQRSDIDRAIEELGRTVEIVGGMLKAKEGEEA
;
A
#
# COMPACT_ATOMS: atom_id res chain seq x y z
N MET A 1 -2.17 27.35 -27.37
CA MET A 1 -1.87 25.91 -27.53
C MET A 1 -1.24 25.44 -26.24
N SER A 2 -2.02 24.81 -25.37
CA SER A 2 -1.53 24.26 -24.10
C SER A 2 -0.75 22.99 -24.40
N GLU A 3 0.53 22.98 -24.07
CA GLU A 3 1.40 21.81 -24.09
C GLU A 3 0.82 20.80 -23.09
N ALA A 4 0.11 19.79 -23.58
CA ALA A 4 -0.36 18.70 -22.75
C ALA A 4 0.89 17.94 -22.29
N LEU A 5 1.25 18.04 -21.00
CA LEU A 5 2.18 17.11 -20.39
C LEU A 5 1.63 15.70 -20.68
N SER A 6 2.34 14.97 -21.53
CA SER A 6 2.10 13.55 -21.73
C SER A 6 2.51 12.85 -20.43
N VAL A 7 1.58 12.78 -19.48
CA VAL A 7 1.73 11.98 -18.27
C VAL A 7 1.71 10.53 -18.75
N ASN A 8 2.89 9.93 -18.79
CA ASN A 8 3.05 8.55 -19.21
C ASN A 8 2.51 7.66 -18.08
N ASN A 9 1.87 6.53 -18.38
CA ASN A 9 1.37 5.63 -17.32
C ASN A 9 2.49 5.14 -16.40
N ASN A 10 3.75 5.20 -16.85
CA ASN A 10 4.93 4.95 -16.04
C ASN A 10 5.12 5.96 -14.90
N ASP A 11 4.55 7.17 -14.98
CA ASP A 11 4.74 8.27 -14.03
C ASP A 11 4.05 8.02 -12.69
N ILE A 12 2.99 7.22 -12.62
CA ILE A 12 2.36 6.84 -11.34
C ILE A 12 3.23 5.80 -10.62
N VAL A 13 3.70 4.80 -11.36
CA VAL A 13 4.66 3.83 -10.83
C VAL A 13 5.93 4.54 -10.42
N GLU A 14 6.46 5.45 -11.25
CA GLU A 14 7.62 6.26 -10.92
C GLU A 14 7.33 7.23 -9.78
N ALA A 15 6.17 7.87 -9.65
CA ALA A 15 5.87 8.73 -8.50
C ALA A 15 5.84 7.94 -7.18
N VAL A 16 5.31 6.71 -7.20
CA VAL A 16 5.30 5.80 -6.05
C VAL A 16 6.65 5.08 -5.87
N ALA A 17 7.44 4.91 -6.94
CA ALA A 17 8.75 4.26 -6.98
C ALA A 17 9.94 5.23 -6.87
N ALA A 18 9.75 6.54 -6.99
CA ALA A 18 10.80 7.56 -7.16
C ALA A 18 11.72 7.68 -5.95
N LYS A 19 11.35 7.08 -4.82
CA LYS A 19 12.22 6.93 -3.66
C LYS A 19 13.27 5.80 -3.78
N ASP A 20 13.30 5.08 -4.90
CA ASP A 20 14.08 3.84 -5.02
C ASP A 20 15.08 3.90 -6.19
N GLN A 21 16.23 4.51 -5.93
CA GLN A 21 17.32 4.66 -6.90
C GLN A 21 18.25 3.42 -7.01
N SER A 22 17.96 2.29 -6.35
CA SER A 22 19.04 1.40 -5.93
C SER A 22 19.34 0.13 -6.75
N THR A 23 18.65 -0.22 -7.85
CA THR A 23 18.98 -1.51 -8.51
C THR A 23 19.11 -1.44 -10.04
N ARG A 24 20.33 -1.70 -10.57
CA ARG A 24 20.57 -2.07 -11.98
C ARG A 24 20.00 -3.45 -12.34
N LYS A 25 19.57 -4.23 -11.35
CA LYS A 25 18.98 -5.55 -11.54
C LYS A 25 17.70 -5.46 -12.38
N THR A 26 17.57 -6.32 -13.38
CA THR A 26 16.42 -6.35 -14.32
C THR A 26 15.49 -7.54 -14.06
N HIS A 27 16.00 -8.56 -13.37
CA HIS A 27 15.31 -9.81 -13.06
C HIS A 27 15.51 -10.19 -11.59
N PHE A 28 14.48 -10.73 -10.97
CA PHE A 28 14.44 -11.04 -9.55
C PHE A 28 13.91 -12.46 -9.36
N THR A 29 14.47 -13.19 -8.40
CA THR A 29 13.88 -14.45 -7.95
C THR A 29 12.76 -14.18 -6.93
N ILE A 30 11.96 -15.20 -6.64
CA ILE A 30 10.97 -15.12 -5.55
C ILE A 30 11.63 -14.79 -4.19
N GLY A 31 12.86 -15.28 -3.96
CA GLY A 31 13.63 -15.01 -2.75
C GLY A 31 14.12 -13.56 -2.67
N ASP A 32 14.56 -13.00 -3.80
CA ASP A 32 14.95 -11.59 -3.87
C ASP A 32 13.78 -10.68 -3.45
N LEU A 33 12.62 -10.85 -4.08
CA LEU A 33 11.45 -10.02 -3.78
C LEU A 33 10.92 -10.23 -2.37
N ALA A 34 10.93 -11.47 -1.87
CA ALA A 34 10.49 -11.76 -0.50
C ALA A 34 11.35 -11.01 0.53
N LYS A 35 12.68 -11.09 0.35
CA LYS A 35 13.63 -10.38 1.21
C LYS A 35 13.49 -8.87 1.09
N GLU A 36 13.38 -8.36 -0.14
CA GLU A 36 13.30 -6.93 -0.41
C GLU A 36 12.06 -6.28 0.21
N PHE A 37 10.90 -6.92 0.09
CA PHE A 37 9.64 -6.39 0.59
C PHE A 37 9.27 -6.86 1.99
N GLY A 38 10.11 -7.67 2.64
CA GLY A 38 9.85 -8.20 3.97
C GLY A 38 8.62 -9.11 4.05
N VAL A 39 8.32 -9.85 2.97
CA VAL A 39 7.17 -10.75 2.89
C VAL A 39 7.60 -12.20 2.71
N THR A 40 6.74 -13.13 3.10
CA THR A 40 7.06 -14.55 2.97
C THR A 40 6.96 -15.03 1.51
N LEU A 41 7.67 -16.11 1.18
CA LEU A 41 7.51 -16.79 -0.12
C LEU A 41 6.06 -17.25 -0.33
N ARG A 42 5.36 -17.63 0.75
CA ARG A 42 3.95 -18.02 0.72
C ARG A 42 3.09 -16.83 0.27
N THR A 43 3.37 -15.63 0.77
CA THR A 43 2.67 -14.40 0.37
C THR A 43 2.85 -14.11 -1.12
N LEU A 44 4.07 -14.23 -1.64
CA LEU A 44 4.33 -14.00 -3.06
C LEU A 44 3.64 -15.02 -3.97
N ARG A 45 3.65 -16.31 -3.59
CA ARG A 45 2.90 -17.35 -4.31
C ARG A 45 1.41 -17.08 -4.28
N PHE A 46 0.88 -16.64 -3.15
CA PHE A 46 -0.51 -16.26 -3.03
C PHE A 46 -0.86 -15.08 -3.95
N TYR A 47 0.00 -14.08 -4.09
CA TYR A 47 -0.22 -12.97 -5.03
C TYR A 47 -0.08 -13.40 -6.51
N GLU A 48 0.80 -14.35 -6.82
CA GLU A 48 0.85 -15.02 -8.12
C GLU A 48 -0.47 -15.76 -8.41
N ASP A 49 -0.96 -16.56 -7.47
CA ASP A 49 -2.22 -17.31 -7.63
C ASP A 49 -3.44 -16.39 -7.78
N LYS A 50 -3.37 -15.16 -7.25
CA LYS A 50 -4.39 -14.12 -7.43
C LYS A 50 -4.21 -13.27 -8.69
N GLY A 51 -3.19 -13.56 -9.50
CA GLY A 51 -2.91 -12.86 -10.77
C GLY A 51 -2.36 -11.44 -10.61
N LEU A 52 -1.93 -11.05 -9.40
CA LEU A 52 -1.45 -9.70 -9.11
C LEU A 52 -0.03 -9.48 -9.65
N ILE A 53 0.78 -10.54 -9.66
CA ILE A 53 2.12 -10.59 -10.20
C ILE A 53 2.25 -11.86 -11.05
N ASN A 54 2.95 -11.79 -12.18
CA ASN A 54 2.95 -12.89 -13.16
C ASN A 54 4.39 -13.17 -13.62
N PRO A 55 5.20 -13.87 -12.78
CA PRO A 55 6.58 -14.19 -13.13
C PRO A 55 6.65 -15.10 -14.36
N LYS A 56 7.71 -14.94 -15.14
CA LYS A 56 8.10 -15.94 -16.14
C LYS A 56 8.67 -17.16 -15.42
N ARG A 57 8.38 -18.36 -15.92
CA ARG A 57 9.01 -19.59 -15.44
C ARG A 57 10.20 -19.98 -16.31
N GLU A 58 11.31 -20.30 -15.67
CA GLU A 58 12.50 -20.86 -16.29
C GLU A 58 12.86 -22.15 -15.54
N GLY A 59 12.43 -23.29 -16.09
CA GLY A 59 12.44 -24.57 -15.38
C GLY A 59 11.57 -24.52 -14.13
N LEU A 60 12.17 -24.79 -12.96
CA LEU A 60 11.49 -24.72 -11.66
C LEU A 60 11.52 -23.30 -11.04
N ASN A 61 12.27 -22.38 -11.63
CA ASN A 61 12.49 -21.05 -11.06
C ASN A 61 11.46 -20.04 -11.57
N ARG A 62 11.04 -19.16 -10.65
CA ARG A 62 10.22 -17.97 -10.96
C ARG A 62 11.14 -16.77 -11.15
N ILE A 63 11.03 -16.15 -12.32
CA ILE A 63 11.80 -14.97 -12.70
C ILE A 63 10.81 -13.81 -12.84
N TYR A 64 10.95 -12.84 -11.95
CA TYR A 64 10.16 -11.62 -11.90
C TYR A 64 10.91 -10.49 -12.60
N THR A 65 10.19 -9.66 -13.33
CA THR A 65 10.74 -8.48 -14.01
C THR A 65 10.70 -7.26 -13.11
N ARG A 66 11.28 -6.14 -13.56
CA ARG A 66 11.08 -4.83 -12.92
C ARG A 66 9.60 -4.43 -12.83
N ARG A 67 8.80 -4.80 -13.83
CA ARG A 67 7.36 -4.52 -13.80
C ARG A 67 6.67 -5.31 -12.69
N ASP A 68 6.99 -6.59 -12.52
CA ASP A 68 6.44 -7.40 -11.43
C ASP A 68 6.83 -6.84 -10.06
N ARG A 69 8.08 -6.38 -9.92
CA ARG A 69 8.55 -5.70 -8.71
C ARG A 69 7.73 -4.44 -8.41
N ALA A 70 7.51 -3.59 -9.41
CA ALA A 70 6.70 -2.38 -9.27
C ALA A 70 5.24 -2.71 -8.92
N ARG A 71 4.64 -3.71 -9.59
CA ARG A 71 3.29 -4.21 -9.26
C ARG A 71 3.23 -4.71 -7.82
N LEU A 72 4.20 -5.51 -7.38
CA LEU A 72 4.26 -6.00 -6.00
C LEU A 72 4.30 -4.85 -4.99
N LYS A 73 5.10 -3.81 -5.24
CA LYS A 73 5.14 -2.61 -4.41
C LYS A 73 3.75 -1.96 -4.29
N LEU A 74 3.04 -1.82 -5.40
CA LEU A 74 1.68 -1.26 -5.42
C LEU A 74 0.67 -2.16 -4.69
N VAL A 75 0.76 -3.48 -4.83
CA VAL A 75 -0.09 -4.43 -4.10
C VAL A 75 0.08 -4.24 -2.59
N LEU A 76 1.33 -4.18 -2.12
CA LEU A 76 1.64 -4.03 -0.70
C LEU A 76 1.19 -2.67 -0.16
N MET A 77 1.44 -1.61 -0.92
CA MET A 77 0.93 -0.27 -0.60
C MET A 77 -0.59 -0.27 -0.50
N GLY A 78 -1.29 -0.76 -1.52
CA GLY A 78 -2.75 -0.83 -1.53
C GLY A 78 -3.32 -1.62 -0.34
N LYS A 79 -2.70 -2.76 0.00
CA LYS A 79 -3.09 -3.56 1.16
C LYS A 79 -2.87 -2.82 2.48
N SER A 80 -1.78 -2.07 2.62
CA SER A 80 -1.47 -1.31 3.84
C SER A 80 -2.47 -0.18 4.12
N VAL A 81 -3.07 0.39 3.08
CA VAL A 81 -4.03 1.49 3.21
C VAL A 81 -5.49 1.02 3.23
N GLY A 82 -5.75 -0.29 3.14
CA GLY A 82 -7.07 -0.87 3.34
C GLY A 82 -7.79 -1.36 2.09
N PHE A 83 -7.19 -1.31 0.90
CA PHE A 83 -7.81 -1.87 -0.29
C PHE A 83 -7.91 -3.40 -0.24
N SER A 84 -8.97 -3.94 -0.84
CA SER A 84 -9.09 -5.37 -1.11
C SER A 84 -8.18 -5.79 -2.26
N LEU A 85 -7.87 -7.09 -2.34
CA LEU A 85 -7.06 -7.62 -3.45
C LEU A 85 -7.79 -7.50 -4.80
N ALA A 86 -9.12 -7.51 -4.80
CA ALA A 86 -9.91 -7.31 -5.99
C ALA A 86 -9.76 -5.88 -6.52
N GLU A 87 -9.89 -4.87 -5.65
CA GLU A 87 -9.71 -3.47 -6.04
C GLU A 87 -8.29 -3.18 -6.51
N ILE A 88 -7.29 -3.76 -5.83
CA ILE A 88 -5.89 -3.67 -6.24
C ILE A 88 -5.70 -4.25 -7.63
N ARG A 89 -6.26 -5.44 -7.91
CA ARG A 89 -6.19 -6.04 -9.24
C ARG A 89 -6.84 -5.14 -10.28
N ASP A 90 -8.06 -4.66 -10.03
CA ASP A 90 -8.76 -3.78 -10.96
C ASP A 90 -7.89 -2.56 -11.28
N MET A 91 -7.29 -1.92 -10.27
CA MET A 91 -6.39 -0.78 -10.46
C MET A 91 -5.10 -1.12 -11.24
N LEU A 92 -4.55 -2.32 -11.05
CA LEU A 92 -3.37 -2.79 -11.79
C LEU A 92 -3.70 -3.16 -13.25
N ASP A 93 -4.90 -3.64 -13.53
CA ASP A 93 -5.33 -3.97 -14.90
C ASP A 93 -5.52 -2.69 -15.74
N LEU A 94 -5.92 -1.58 -15.10
CA LEU A 94 -5.95 -0.25 -15.74
C LEU A 94 -4.55 0.23 -16.18
N TYR A 95 -3.50 -0.20 -15.48
CA TYR A 95 -2.12 0.15 -15.79
C TYR A 95 -1.58 -0.62 -17.00
N ASP A 96 -2.00 -1.88 -17.20
CA ASP A 96 -1.55 -2.71 -18.33
C ASP A 96 -2.20 -2.30 -19.66
N LEU A 97 -3.32 -1.57 -19.60
CA LEU A 97 -3.92 -0.91 -20.75
C LEU A 97 -3.05 0.31 -21.12
N ARG A 98 -2.08 0.05 -22.01
CA ARG A 98 -1.10 0.99 -22.58
C ARG A 98 -1.68 2.31 -23.11
N ASP A 99 -2.99 2.40 -23.22
CA ASP A 99 -3.71 3.50 -23.86
C ASP A 99 -4.39 4.42 -22.84
N GLY A 100 -4.21 4.17 -21.53
CA GLY A 100 -4.53 5.10 -20.45
C GLY A 100 -5.89 5.76 -20.63
N GLN A 101 -6.95 4.95 -20.79
CA GLN A 101 -8.28 5.50 -21.04
C GLN A 101 -8.64 6.43 -19.89
N VAL A 102 -8.87 7.71 -20.18
CA VAL A 102 -9.16 8.77 -19.19
C VAL A 102 -10.23 8.34 -18.17
N THR A 103 -11.21 7.56 -18.61
CA THR A 103 -12.25 6.96 -17.75
C THR A 103 -11.67 6.09 -16.64
N GLN A 104 -10.68 5.27 -16.95
CA GLN A 104 -10.03 4.36 -16.01
C GLN A 104 -9.21 5.12 -14.96
N LEU A 105 -8.43 6.12 -15.40
CA LEU A 105 -7.70 7.00 -14.50
C LEU A 105 -8.64 7.76 -13.55
N LYS A 106 -9.81 8.21 -14.04
CA LYS A 106 -10.85 8.83 -13.21
C LYS A 106 -11.39 7.87 -12.15
N VAL A 107 -11.64 6.61 -12.51
CA VAL A 107 -12.11 5.59 -11.55
C VAL A 107 -11.06 5.31 -10.48
N ALA A 108 -9.79 5.13 -10.88
CA ALA A 108 -8.70 4.92 -9.92
C ALA A 108 -8.54 6.11 -8.97
N LEU A 109 -8.58 7.34 -9.50
CA LEU A 109 -8.53 8.56 -8.69
C LEU A 109 -9.69 8.65 -7.70
N SER A 110 -10.92 8.31 -8.13
CA SER A 110 -12.09 8.26 -7.23
C SER A 110 -11.86 7.31 -6.07
N LYS A 111 -11.43 6.06 -6.35
CA LYS A 111 -11.13 5.05 -5.33
C LYS A 111 -10.06 5.52 -4.35
N PHE A 112 -9.01 6.19 -4.82
CA PHE A 112 -7.99 6.74 -3.92
C PHE A 112 -8.53 7.84 -3.01
N ASN A 113 -9.35 8.76 -3.53
CA ASN A 113 -9.96 9.81 -2.72
C ASN A 113 -10.93 9.24 -1.69
N GLU A 114 -11.77 8.27 -2.08
CA GLU A 114 -12.68 7.57 -1.17
C GLU A 114 -11.91 6.90 -0.02
N GLN A 115 -10.81 6.21 -0.33
CA GLN A 115 -9.98 5.57 0.70
C GLN A 115 -9.30 6.60 1.61
N ILE A 116 -8.83 7.73 1.07
CA ILE A 116 -8.28 8.84 1.86
C ILE A 116 -9.33 9.36 2.85
N ASP A 117 -10.58 9.52 2.43
CA ASP A 117 -11.65 10.02 3.29
C ASP A 117 -12.02 9.02 4.40
N VAL A 118 -12.03 7.72 4.09
CA VAL A 118 -12.16 6.65 5.09
C VAL A 118 -11.06 6.74 6.14
N LEU A 119 -9.79 6.86 5.71
CA LEU A 119 -8.65 6.94 6.62
C LEU A 119 -8.66 8.21 7.47
N LYS A 120 -9.06 9.36 6.90
CA LYS A 120 -9.22 10.62 7.66
C LYS A 120 -10.28 10.49 8.74
N LYS A 121 -11.41 9.85 8.43
CA LYS A 121 -12.47 9.60 9.41
C LYS A 121 -11.98 8.70 10.53
N GLN A 122 -11.32 7.59 10.20
CA GLN A 122 -10.72 6.68 11.18
C GLN A 122 -9.72 7.40 12.09
N ARG A 123 -8.85 8.25 11.53
CA ARG A 123 -7.92 9.07 12.32
C ARG A 123 -8.67 9.95 13.32
N SER A 124 -9.69 10.67 12.88
CA SER A 124 -10.50 11.52 13.75
C SER A 124 -11.19 10.74 14.88
N ASP A 125 -11.67 9.53 14.60
CA ASP A 125 -12.30 8.68 15.61
C ASP A 125 -11.28 8.16 16.64
N ILE A 126 -10.08 7.78 16.18
CA ILE A 126 -8.97 7.36 17.05
C ILE A 126 -8.51 8.53 17.93
N ASP A 127 -8.33 9.73 17.37
CA ASP A 127 -7.90 10.91 18.12
C ASP A 127 -8.89 11.22 19.27
N ARG A 128 -10.19 11.16 18.99
CA ARG A 128 -11.24 11.33 20.01
C ARG A 128 -11.19 10.27 21.10
N ALA A 129 -10.97 9.00 20.74
CA ALA A 129 -10.86 7.92 21.71
C ALA A 129 -9.61 8.08 22.61
N ILE A 130 -8.49 8.55 22.05
CA ILE A 130 -7.28 8.85 22.81
C ILE A 130 -7.54 9.96 23.83
N GLU A 131 -8.22 11.05 23.43
CA GLU A 131 -8.57 12.12 24.36
C GLU A 131 -9.45 11.65 25.52
N GLU A 132 -10.48 10.84 25.24
CA GLU A 132 -11.38 10.31 26.26
C GLU A 132 -10.65 9.42 27.27
N LEU A 133 -9.79 8.51 26.77
CA LEU A 133 -8.94 7.69 27.62
C LEU A 133 -7.95 8.54 28.43
N GLY A 134 -7.37 9.58 27.82
CA GLY A 134 -6.46 10.51 28.51
C GLY A 134 -7.11 11.20 29.71
N ARG A 135 -8.32 11.74 29.54
CA ARG A 135 -9.08 12.34 30.65
C ARG A 135 -9.38 11.33 31.75
N THR A 136 -9.73 10.10 31.37
CA THR A 136 -10.02 9.03 32.32
C THR A 136 -8.78 8.66 33.13
N VAL A 137 -7.60 8.60 32.50
CA VAL A 137 -6.32 8.34 33.16
C VAL A 137 -5.99 9.43 34.18
N GLU A 138 -6.23 10.71 33.86
CA GLU A 138 -6.01 11.81 34.82
C GLU A 138 -6.90 11.68 36.06
N ILE A 139 -8.19 11.36 35.87
CA ILE A 139 -9.15 11.19 36.97
C ILE A 139 -8.75 10.02 37.86
N VAL A 140 -8.53 8.84 37.26
CA VAL A 140 -8.18 7.63 38.01
C VAL A 140 -6.82 7.78 38.70
N GLY A 141 -5.84 8.39 38.02
CA GLY A 141 -4.54 8.69 38.61
C GLY A 141 -4.61 9.67 39.78
N GLY A 142 -5.50 10.67 39.71
CA GLY A 142 -5.78 11.57 40.83
C GLY A 142 -6.41 10.87 42.03
N MET A 143 -7.40 10.00 41.78
CA MET A 143 -8.04 9.19 42.82
C MET A 143 -7.05 8.24 43.52
N LEU A 144 -6.15 7.62 42.76
CA LEU A 144 -5.13 6.72 43.30
C LEU A 144 -4.18 7.47 44.24
N LYS A 145 -3.66 8.62 43.81
CA LYS A 145 -2.77 9.45 44.65
C LYS A 145 -3.43 9.93 45.93
N ALA A 146 -4.72 10.28 45.88
CA ALA A 146 -5.47 10.67 47.07
C ALA A 146 -5.57 9.51 48.07
N LYS A 147 -5.82 8.29 47.59
CA LYS A 147 -5.88 7.08 48.43
C LYS A 147 -4.54 6.71 49.04
N GLU A 148 -3.46 6.74 48.26
CA GLU A 148 -2.10 6.46 48.76
C GLU A 148 -1.64 7.47 49.82
N GLY A 149 -2.09 8.73 49.73
CA GLY A 149 -1.79 9.75 50.74
C GLY A 149 -2.62 9.68 52.02
N GLU A 150 -3.77 8.98 52.02
CA GLU A 150 -4.58 8.74 53.22
C GLU A 150 -4.05 7.55 54.07
N GLU A 151 -3.25 6.67 53.47
CA GLU A 151 -2.69 5.46 54.10
C GLU A 151 -1.26 5.64 54.65
N ALA A 152 -0.64 6.82 54.43
CA ALA A 152 0.71 7.18 54.87
C ALA A 152 0.70 8.10 56.10
#